data_AF-X1A4Q4-F1
#
_entry.id   AF-X1A4Q4-F1
#
_cell.length_a   1.000
_cell.length_b   1.000
_cell.length_c   1.000
_cell.angle_alpha   90.00
_cell.angle_beta   90.00
_cell.angle_gamma   90.00
#
_symmetry.space_group_name_H-M   'P 1'
#
loop_
_entity.id
_entity.type
_entity.pdbx_description
1 polymer ?
#
loop_
_entity_poly.entity_id
_entity_poly.type
_entity_poly.pdbx_seq_one_letter_code
_entity_poly.pdbx_strand_id
1 'polypeptide(L)'
;MKPMNIYLTGVGGQGIGLLSDVLALACVRAGYRVRGCDTHGLAQRGGTVVSHLRIGDSLFGPRVPPGQADLVVGLERLEALRAARAMLKSGGRLLYYDAVYQPIHVR
;
A
#
# COMPACT_ATOMS: atom_id res chain seq x y z
N MET A 1 10.86 3.19 18.68
CA MET A 1 11.16 2.69 17.32
C MET A 1 10.90 3.78 16.28
N LYS A 2 11.80 3.95 15.30
CA LYS A 2 11.58 4.86 14.15
C LYS A 2 10.37 4.38 13.34
N PRO A 3 9.41 5.26 12.97
CA PRO A 3 8.25 4.84 12.19
C PRO A 3 8.65 4.18 10.86
N MET A 4 8.02 3.06 10.55
CA MET A 4 8.03 2.42 9.24
C MET A 4 6.70 2.70 8.55
N ASN A 5 6.77 3.32 7.38
CA ASN A 5 5.63 3.68 6.55
C ASN A 5 5.52 2.72 5.37
N ILE A 6 4.39 2.05 5.24
CA ILE A 6 4.04 1.17 4.13
C ILE A 6 2.86 1.77 3.37
N TYR A 7 3.00 1.87 2.06
CA TYR A 7 1.96 2.32 1.16
C TYR A 7 1.56 1.17 0.25
N LEU A 8 0.32 0.68 0.38
CA LEU A 8 -0.20 -0.38 -0.49
C LEU A 8 -1.11 0.21 -1.54
N THR A 9 -1.00 -0.28 -2.78
CA THR A 9 -1.79 0.19 -3.91
C THR A 9 -2.14 -0.96 -4.84
N GLY A 10 -3.20 -0.80 -5.63
CA GLY A 10 -3.60 -1.73 -6.67
C GLY A 10 -4.97 -1.37 -7.23
N VAL A 11 -5.55 -2.32 -7.95
CA VAL A 11 -6.89 -2.18 -8.54
C VAL A 11 -7.93 -2.82 -7.61
N GLY A 12 -9.11 -2.21 -7.53
CA GLY A 12 -10.23 -2.73 -6.75
C GLY A 12 -10.55 -4.20 -7.08
N GLY A 13 -10.60 -5.03 -6.03
CA GLY A 13 -10.82 -6.49 -6.14
C GLY A 13 -9.57 -7.35 -5.91
N GLN A 14 -8.37 -6.75 -5.86
CA GLN A 14 -7.11 -7.51 -5.68
C GLN A 14 -6.75 -7.80 -4.21
N GLY A 15 -7.53 -7.32 -3.23
CA GLY A 15 -7.30 -7.61 -1.81
C GLY A 15 -6.34 -6.66 -1.06
N ILE A 16 -6.15 -5.42 -1.54
CA ILE A 16 -5.27 -4.41 -0.92
C ILE A 16 -5.62 -4.18 0.56
N GLY A 17 -6.91 -3.98 0.88
CA GLY A 17 -7.36 -3.78 2.26
C GLY A 17 -7.14 -5.02 3.14
N LEU A 18 -7.44 -6.22 2.63
CA LEU A 18 -7.18 -7.47 3.35
C LEU A 18 -5.69 -7.62 3.67
N LEU A 19 -4.80 -7.31 2.72
CA LEU A 19 -3.36 -7.33 2.95
C LEU A 19 -2.94 -6.32 4.02
N SER A 20 -3.50 -5.10 3.99
CA SER A 20 -3.28 -4.07 5.02
C SER A 20 -3.67 -4.57 6.41
N ASP A 21 -4.86 -5.17 6.54
CA ASP A 21 -5.39 -5.70 7.79
C ASP A 21 -4.54 -6.85 8.34
N VAL A 22 -4.14 -7.80 7.48
CA VAL A 22 -3.30 -8.93 7.87
C VAL A 22 -1.94 -8.43 8.40
N LEU A 23 -1.32 -7.47 7.71
CA LEU A 23 -0.05 -6.87 8.15
C LEU A 23 -0.21 -6.09 9.45
N ALA A 24 -1.28 -5.30 9.59
CA ALA A 24 -1.59 -4.55 10.80
C ALA A 24 -1.75 -5.49 12.01
N LEU A 25 -2.53 -6.55 11.83
CA LEU A 25 -2.78 -7.55 12.87
C LEU A 25 -1.50 -8.30 13.27
N ALA A 26 -0.66 -8.66 12.30
CA ALA A 26 0.63 -9.28 12.56
C ALA A 26 1.54 -8.36 13.39
N CYS A 27 1.59 -7.07 13.04
CA CYS A 27 2.38 -6.08 13.78
C CYS A 27 1.86 -5.88 15.21
N VAL A 28 0.54 -5.80 15.41
CA VAL A 28 -0.07 -5.71 16.75
C VAL A 28 0.25 -6.93 17.59
N ARG A 29 0.15 -8.14 17.01
CA ARG A 29 0.51 -9.40 17.70
C ARG A 29 2.01 -9.48 18.05
N ALA A 30 2.86 -8.82 17.28
CA ALA A 30 4.28 -8.68 17.57
C ALA A 30 4.60 -7.56 18.59
N GLY A 31 3.59 -6.89 19.16
CA GLY A 31 3.77 -5.84 20.16
C GLY A 31 4.04 -4.45 19.59
N TYR A 32 3.90 -4.25 18.27
CA TYR A 32 4.09 -2.94 17.64
C TYR A 32 2.82 -2.10 17.66
N ARG A 33 2.99 -0.78 17.81
CA ARG A 33 1.92 0.19 17.60
C ARG A 33 1.72 0.42 16.11
N VAL A 34 0.47 0.40 15.67
CA VAL A 34 0.09 0.53 14.27
C VAL A 34 -1.00 1.58 14.13
N ARG A 35 -0.94 2.39 13.08
CA ARG A 35 -2.05 3.22 12.60
C ARG A 35 -2.17 3.04 11.09
N GLY A 36 -3.38 2.87 10.60
CA GLY A 36 -3.63 2.80 9.17
C GLY A 36 -4.89 3.53 8.78
N CYS A 37 -5.02 3.81 7.50
CA CYS A 37 -6.27 4.28 6.90
C CYS A 37 -6.35 3.79 5.46
N ASP A 38 -7.52 3.29 5.10
CA ASP A 38 -7.80 2.74 3.79
C ASP A 38 -8.77 3.65 3.05
N THR A 39 -8.69 3.61 1.73
CA THR A 39 -9.66 4.28 0.88
C THR A 39 -10.81 3.30 0.62
N HIS A 40 -11.60 3.01 1.65
CA HIS A 40 -12.79 2.17 1.50
C HIS A 40 -13.83 2.89 0.62
N GLY A 41 -14.35 2.21 -0.39
CA GLY A 41 -15.63 2.58 -1.03
C GLY A 41 -15.61 3.51 -2.24
N LEU A 42 -14.46 3.96 -2.77
CA LEU A 42 -14.43 4.88 -3.92
C LEU A 42 -14.11 4.23 -5.28
N ALA A 43 -13.49 3.04 -5.29
CA ALA A 43 -13.20 2.29 -6.51
C ALA A 43 -14.08 1.03 -6.57
N GLN A 44 -15.29 1.15 -7.10
CA GLN A 44 -16.03 -0.01 -7.61
C GLN A 44 -15.30 -0.52 -8.86
N ARG A 45 -14.96 -1.82 -8.88
CA ARG A 45 -14.27 -2.59 -9.95
C ARG A 45 -13.52 -1.75 -11.00
N GLY A 46 -12.19 -1.68 -10.87
CA GLY A 46 -11.31 -1.09 -11.89
C GLY A 46 -10.61 0.22 -11.49
N GLY A 47 -11.03 0.87 -10.40
CA GLY A 47 -10.33 2.05 -9.87
C GLY A 47 -9.14 1.72 -8.97
N THR A 48 -8.28 2.71 -8.76
CA THR A 48 -7.17 2.67 -7.79
C THR A 48 -7.70 2.51 -6.37
N VAL A 49 -7.14 1.55 -5.64
CA VAL A 49 -7.34 1.35 -4.21
C VAL A 49 -6.01 1.51 -3.50
N VAL A 50 -6.00 2.30 -2.44
CA VAL A 50 -4.80 2.53 -1.63
C VAL A 50 -5.07 2.34 -0.15
N SER A 51 -4.07 1.81 0.54
CA SER A 51 -4.03 1.60 1.98
C SER A 51 -2.75 2.19 2.54
N HIS A 52 -2.89 2.93 3.64
CA HIS A 52 -1.75 3.46 4.40
C HIS A 52 -1.57 2.65 5.67
N LEU A 53 -0.34 2.21 5.93
CA LEU A 53 0.01 1.51 7.15
C LEU A 53 1.28 2.11 7.75
N ARG A 54 1.22 2.51 9.02
CA ARG A 54 2.34 3.09 9.76
C ARG A 54 2.58 2.31 11.03
N ILE A 55 3.82 1.90 11.25
CA ILE A 55 4.23 1.03 12.35
C ILE A 55 5.32 1.74 13.15
N GLY A 56 5.24 1.73 14.48
CA GLY A 56 6.26 2.28 15.37
C GLY A 56 5.70 3.26 16.39
N ASP A 57 6.59 3.91 17.13
CA ASP A 57 6.20 4.83 18.21
C ASP A 57 5.94 6.25 17.67
N SER A 58 5.17 7.05 18.43
CA SER A 58 4.90 8.45 18.11
C SER A 58 4.21 8.68 16.74
N LEU A 59 3.19 7.89 16.44
CA LEU A 59 2.35 8.06 15.25
C LEU A 59 1.28 9.14 15.50
N PHE A 60 1.45 10.32 14.90
CA PHE A 60 0.51 11.45 15.00
C PHE A 60 -0.69 11.37 14.03
N GLY A 61 -0.67 10.44 13.07
CA GLY A 61 -1.76 10.25 12.12
C GLY A 61 -1.61 8.97 11.28
N PRO A 62 -2.69 8.51 10.63
CA PRO A 62 -2.69 7.23 9.91
C PRO A 62 -2.09 7.31 8.49
N ARG A 63 -2.08 8.50 7.87
CA ARG A 63 -1.58 8.67 6.49
C ARG A 63 -0.06 8.71 6.43
N VAL A 64 0.49 7.97 5.47
CA VAL A 64 1.88 8.10 5.01
C VAL A 64 2.01 9.43 4.26
N PRO A 65 2.95 10.33 4.63
CA PRO A 65 3.20 11.53 3.87
C PRO A 65 3.78 11.23 2.48
N PRO A 66 3.52 12.07 1.46
CA PRO A 66 4.15 11.94 0.15
C PRO A 66 5.68 11.88 0.24
N GLY A 67 6.31 11.03 -0.57
CA GLY A 67 7.76 10.81 -0.56
C GLY A 67 8.35 10.24 0.74
N GLN A 68 7.54 9.71 1.66
CA GLN A 68 7.99 9.20 2.97
C GLN A 68 7.69 7.71 3.20
N ALA A 69 7.24 6.96 2.18
CA ALA A 69 7.06 5.52 2.29
C ALA A 69 8.43 4.80 2.30
N ASP A 70 8.65 3.96 3.30
CA ASP A 70 9.80 3.04 3.37
C ASP A 70 9.63 1.86 2.41
N LEU A 71 8.37 1.44 2.25
CA LEU A 71 7.95 0.35 1.39
C LEU A 71 6.69 0.76 0.62
N VAL A 72 6.71 0.57 -0.70
CA VAL A 72 5.50 0.55 -1.53
C VAL A 72 5.22 -0.90 -1.92
N VAL A 73 3.97 -1.34 -1.77
CA VAL A 73 3.49 -2.65 -2.21
C VAL A 73 2.40 -2.46 -3.27
N GLY A 74 2.68 -2.82 -4.52
CA GLY A 74 1.76 -2.67 -5.64
C GLY A 74 1.21 -4.01 -6.15
N LEU A 75 -0.11 -4.17 -6.12
CA LEU A 75 -0.80 -5.36 -6.62
C LEU A 75 -1.15 -5.25 -8.13
N GLU A 76 -0.79 -4.12 -8.76
CA GLU A 76 -0.84 -3.90 -10.20
C GLU A 76 0.36 -3.01 -10.59
N ARG A 77 0.95 -3.25 -11.77
CA ARG A 77 2.24 -2.70 -12.18
C ARG A 77 2.20 -1.18 -12.42
N LEU A 78 1.17 -0.66 -13.07
CA LEU A 78 1.01 0.76 -13.30
C LEU A 78 0.74 1.50 -11.99
N GLU A 79 -0.09 0.94 -11.12
CA GLU A 79 -0.34 1.48 -9.78
C GLU A 79 0.92 1.46 -8.92
N ALA A 80 1.73 0.39 -9.00
CA ALA A 80 3.03 0.31 -8.36
C ALA A 80 3.97 1.43 -8.82
N LEU A 81 4.06 1.68 -10.13
CA LEU A 81 4.89 2.74 -10.69
C LEU A 81 4.42 4.14 -10.25
N ARG A 82 3.11 4.40 -10.30
CA ARG A 82 2.50 5.66 -9.84
C ARG A 82 2.81 5.91 -8.35
N ALA A 83 2.62 4.89 -7.51
CA ALA A 83 2.90 4.98 -6.08
C ALA A 83 4.39 5.11 -5.78
N ALA A 84 5.27 4.40 -6.50
CA ALA A 84 6.71 4.54 -6.35
C ALA A 84 7.15 5.98 -6.58
N ARG A 85 6.62 6.63 -7.62
CA ARG A 85 6.92 8.04 -7.93
C ARG A 85 6.38 9.02 -6.89
N ALA A 86 5.17 8.79 -6.38
CA ALA A 86 4.50 9.76 -5.50
C ALA A 86 4.84 9.59 -4.01
N MET A 87 5.09 8.36 -3.57
CA MET A 87 5.11 8.00 -2.16
C MET A 87 6.46 7.52 -1.67
N LEU A 88 7.29 6.90 -2.51
CA LEU A 88 8.53 6.28 -2.06
C LEU A 88 9.58 7.33 -1.70
N LYS A 89 10.23 7.14 -0.55
CA LYS A 89 11.38 7.97 -0.16
C LYS A 89 12.65 7.54 -0.90
N SER A 90 13.69 8.38 -0.87
CA SER A 90 15.03 7.99 -1.34
C SER A 90 15.55 6.77 -0.55
N GLY A 91 15.98 5.73 -1.27
CA GLY A 91 16.39 4.45 -0.67
C GLY A 91 15.25 3.58 -0.13
N GLY A 92 13.98 3.93 -0.40
CA GLY A 92 12.84 3.07 -0.13
C GLY A 92 12.80 1.85 -1.05
N ARG A 93 11.95 0.86 -0.72
CA ARG A 93 11.79 -0.37 -1.51
C ARG A 93 10.43 -0.44 -2.19
N LEU A 94 10.40 -0.94 -3.42
CA LEU A 94 9.19 -1.26 -4.16
C LEU A 94 9.05 -2.78 -4.24
N LEU A 95 7.92 -3.31 -3.79
CA LEU A 95 7.47 -4.68 -4.02
C LEU A 95 6.23 -4.61 -4.92
N TYR A 96 6.21 -5.37 -6.01
CA TYR A 96 5.03 -5.39 -6.88
C TYR A 96 4.85 -6.75 -7.56
N TYR A 97 3.64 -7.04 -8.01
CA TYR A 97 3.39 -8.18 -8.87
C TYR A 97 3.95 -7.95 -10.26
N ASP A 98 4.90 -8.78 -10.67
CA ASP A 98 5.40 -8.80 -12.05
C ASP A 98 4.48 -9.61 -13.00
N ALA A 99 3.24 -9.86 -12.60
CA ALA A 99 2.24 -10.43 -13.48
C ALA A 99 1.93 -9.45 -14.63
N VAL A 100 2.00 -9.92 -15.87
CA VAL A 100 1.59 -9.16 -17.05
C VAL A 100 0.19 -9.64 -17.43
N TYR A 101 -0.81 -8.78 -17.34
CA TYR A 101 -2.10 -9.07 -17.94
C TYR A 101 -1.94 -8.99 -19.46
N GLN A 102 -2.09 -10.13 -20.14
CA GLN A 102 -2.10 -10.12 -21.60
C GLN A 102 -3.37 -9.42 -22.08
N PRO A 103 -3.26 -8.37 -22.91
CA PRO A 103 -4.42 -7.83 -23.58
C PRO A 103 -4.96 -8.93 -24.51
N ILE A 104 -6.20 -9.33 -24.29
CA ILE A 104 -6.90 -10.14 -25.27
C ILE A 104 -7.32 -9.22 -26.42
N HIS A 105 -7.14 -9.68 -27.65
CA HIS A 105 -7.73 -8.99 -28.79
C HIS A 105 -9.25 -8.95 -28.59
N VAL A 106 -9.80 -7.74 -28.60
CA VAL A 106 -11.24 -7.54 -28.68
C VAL A 106 -11.66 -8.07 -30.06
N ARG A 107 -12.55 -9.08 -30.09
CA ARG A 107 -13.18 -9.54 -31.33
C ARG A 107 -14.00 -8.43 -31.96
#